data_AF-A0A522DC87-F1
#
_entry.id   AF-A0A522DC87-F1
#
_cell.length_a   1.000
_cell.length_b   1.000
_cell.length_c   1.000
_cell.angle_alpha   90.00
_cell.angle_beta   90.00
_cell.angle_gamma   90.00
#
_symmetry.space_group_name_H-M   'P 1'
#
loop_
_entity.id
_entity.type
_entity.pdbx_description
1 polymer ?
#
loop_
_entity_poly.entity_id
_entity_poly.type
_entity_poly.pdbx_seq_one_letter_code
_entity_poly.pdbx_strand_id
1 'polypeptide(L)'
;MAKSNLKTKPSDDDENDAGTAPANVSGARLKSFLERIERLEEEKKALAEDIRDIYSEAKATGFEPKIMRKIISLRKTNLEKRREEQELLALYMSAIGMAE
;
A
#
# COMPACT_ATOMS: atom_id res chain seq x y z
N MET A 1 2.69 10.17 -78.50
CA MET A 1 3.16 8.81 -78.18
C MET A 1 3.65 8.80 -76.75
N ALA A 2 3.08 7.92 -75.94
CA ALA A 2 3.51 7.65 -74.56
C ALA A 2 4.63 6.61 -74.56
N LYS A 3 5.56 6.68 -73.59
CA LYS A 3 5.85 5.63 -72.58
C LYS A 3 7.21 5.85 -71.85
N SER A 4 7.25 5.19 -70.68
CA SER A 4 8.35 4.82 -69.76
C SER A 4 8.87 5.91 -68.80
N ASN A 5 8.45 5.93 -67.53
CA ASN A 5 8.87 5.10 -66.37
C ASN A 5 10.36 5.25 -66.00
N LEU A 6 10.62 6.03 -64.94
CA LEU A 6 11.58 5.62 -63.92
C LEU A 6 11.07 6.11 -62.56
N LYS A 7 10.59 5.14 -61.78
CA LYS A 7 10.18 5.30 -60.40
C LYS A 7 11.45 5.32 -59.55
N THR A 8 11.94 6.50 -59.22
CA THR A 8 12.90 6.66 -58.12
C THR A 8 12.09 6.68 -56.83
N LYS A 9 12.05 5.51 -56.20
CA LYS A 9 11.61 5.33 -54.81
C LYS A 9 12.53 6.20 -53.94
N PRO A 10 12.02 7.21 -53.20
CA PRO A 10 12.76 7.67 -52.04
C PRO A 10 12.71 6.53 -51.02
N SER A 11 13.88 6.08 -50.61
CA SER A 11 14.04 5.15 -49.50
C SER A 11 13.49 5.85 -48.26
N ASP A 12 12.37 5.36 -47.72
CA ASP A 12 11.94 5.66 -46.35
C ASP A 12 12.87 4.92 -45.37
N ASP A 13 14.17 5.19 -45.46
CA ASP A 13 15.07 5.06 -44.32
C ASP A 13 14.92 6.38 -43.55
N ASP A 14 13.72 6.58 -42.99
CA ASP A 14 13.56 7.42 -41.80
C ASP A 14 14.39 6.71 -40.73
N GLU A 15 15.68 7.02 -40.72
CA GLU A 15 16.48 7.01 -39.51
C GLU A 15 15.59 7.63 -38.44
N ASN A 16 15.08 6.77 -37.56
CA ASN A 16 14.52 7.19 -36.30
C ASN A 16 15.70 7.79 -35.54
N ASP A 17 16.00 9.05 -35.87
CA ASP A 17 16.75 9.97 -35.06
C ASP A 17 16.01 9.97 -33.74
N ALA A 18 16.48 9.10 -32.85
CA ALA A 18 16.29 9.19 -31.42
C ALA A 18 17.05 10.44 -30.92
N GLY A 19 16.81 11.57 -31.60
CA GLY A 19 17.00 12.92 -31.14
C GLY A 19 16.25 12.98 -29.83
N THR A 20 17.05 13.02 -28.78
CA THR A 20 16.67 13.05 -27.39
C THR A 20 15.87 14.33 -27.13
N ALA A 21 14.60 14.33 -27.54
CA ALA A 21 13.59 15.14 -26.88
C ALA A 21 13.61 14.69 -25.42
N PRO A 22 13.54 15.60 -24.43
CA PRO A 22 13.57 15.22 -23.03
C PRO A 22 12.37 14.30 -22.80
N ALA A 23 12.59 12.98 -22.83
CA ALA A 23 11.57 11.98 -22.60
C ALA A 23 10.93 12.36 -21.27
N ASN A 24 9.73 12.94 -21.40
CA ASN A 24 9.02 13.74 -20.42
C ASN A 24 9.57 13.59 -19.00
N VAL A 25 10.33 14.57 -18.49
CA VAL A 25 10.85 14.55 -17.11
C VAL A 25 9.74 14.22 -16.10
N SER A 26 8.50 14.62 -16.43
CA SER A 26 7.26 14.24 -15.74
C SER A 26 6.99 12.73 -15.73
N GLY A 27 7.15 12.04 -16.86
CA GLY A 27 6.98 10.59 -17.01
C GLY A 27 8.05 9.79 -16.29
N ALA A 28 9.32 10.21 -16.34
CA ALA A 28 10.40 9.56 -15.59
C ALA A 28 10.18 9.68 -14.07
N ARG A 29 9.75 10.84 -13.59
CA ARG A 29 9.43 11.07 -12.18
C ARG A 29 8.21 10.27 -11.72
N LEU A 30 7.17 10.17 -12.57
CA LEU A 30 6.00 9.34 -12.28
C LEU A 30 6.38 7.86 -12.15
N LYS A 31 7.17 7.31 -13.09
CA LYS A 31 7.69 5.93 -13.01
C LYS A 31 8.43 5.67 -11.70
N SER A 32 9.32 6.59 -11.31
CA SER A 32 10.05 6.49 -10.04
C SER A 32 9.13 6.45 -8.81
N PHE A 33 8.03 7.23 -8.79
CA PHE A 33 7.06 7.14 -7.70
C PHE A 33 6.33 5.80 -7.69
N LEU A 34 5.90 5.30 -8.85
CA LEU A 34 5.20 4.02 -8.96
C LEU A 34 6.07 2.85 -8.49
N GLU A 35 7.28 2.73 -9.00
CA GLU A 35 8.22 1.66 -8.62
C GLU A 35 8.51 1.66 -7.11
N ARG A 36 8.64 2.85 -6.51
CA ARG A 36 8.84 2.98 -5.05
C ARG A 36 7.59 2.55 -4.26
N ILE A 37 6.39 2.87 -4.74
CA ILE A 37 5.14 2.48 -4.10
C ILE A 37 4.92 0.98 -4.23
N GLU A 38 5.17 0.39 -5.40
CA GLU A 38 5.05 -1.05 -5.64
C GLU A 38 5.95 -1.85 -4.69
N ARG A 39 7.23 -1.44 -4.55
CA ARG A 39 8.13 -2.05 -3.57
C ARG A 39 7.60 -1.95 -2.14
N LEU A 40 7.06 -0.79 -1.74
CA LEU A 40 6.49 -0.61 -0.40
C LEU A 40 5.23 -1.46 -0.19
N GLU A 41 4.41 -1.66 -1.22
CA GLU A 41 3.23 -2.55 -1.13
C GLU A 41 3.65 -4.03 -1.02
N GLU A 42 4.72 -4.45 -1.70
CA GLU A 42 5.31 -5.78 -1.51
C GLU A 42 5.85 -5.98 -0.08
N GLU A 43 6.63 -5.03 0.43
CA GLU A 43 7.14 -5.06 1.81
C GLU A 43 5.99 -5.12 2.83
N LYS A 44 4.96 -4.29 2.63
CA LYS A 44 3.75 -4.27 3.48
C LYS A 44 3.00 -5.60 3.43
N LYS A 45 2.93 -6.26 2.26
CA LYS A 45 2.32 -7.58 2.12
C LYS A 45 3.10 -8.64 2.90
N ALA A 46 4.43 -8.66 2.76
CA ALA A 46 5.29 -9.59 3.52
C ALA A 46 5.12 -9.39 5.03
N LEU A 47 5.14 -8.13 5.51
CA LEU A 47 4.89 -7.82 6.92
C LEU A 47 3.48 -8.25 7.38
N ALA A 48 2.46 -8.10 6.52
CA ALA A 48 1.11 -8.53 6.84
C ALA A 48 0.99 -10.06 6.92
N GLU A 49 1.77 -10.79 6.12
CA GLU A 49 1.93 -12.25 6.19
C GLU A 49 2.56 -12.65 7.52
N ASP A 50 3.70 -12.07 7.89
CA ASP A 50 4.39 -12.35 9.16
C ASP A 50 3.47 -12.11 10.37
N ILE A 51 2.75 -10.99 10.38
CA ILE A 51 1.78 -10.67 11.45
C ILE A 51 0.68 -11.73 11.55
N ARG A 52 0.20 -12.25 10.41
CA ARG A 52 -0.84 -13.28 10.37
C ARG A 52 -0.32 -14.60 10.95
N ASP A 53 0.91 -14.94 10.65
CA ASP A 53 1.53 -16.18 11.10
C ASP A 53 1.73 -16.15 12.62
N ILE A 54 2.16 -15.01 13.18
CA ILE A 54 2.22 -14.79 14.64
C ILE A 54 0.84 -14.97 15.29
N TYR A 55 -0.22 -14.39 14.73
CA TYR A 55 -1.57 -14.60 15.27
C TYR A 55 -2.03 -16.06 15.17
N SER A 56 -1.58 -16.77 14.14
CA SER A 56 -1.93 -18.19 13.94
C SER A 56 -1.19 -19.08 14.94
N GLU A 57 0.08 -18.81 15.19
CA GLU A 57 0.89 -19.45 16.24
C GLU A 57 0.29 -19.19 17.64
N ALA A 58 -0.06 -17.93 17.92
CA ALA A 58 -0.72 -17.56 19.18
C ALA A 58 -2.03 -18.34 19.38
N LYS A 59 -2.81 -18.52 18.31
CA LYS A 59 -4.03 -19.33 18.36
C LYS A 59 -3.74 -20.80 18.64
N ALA A 60 -2.72 -21.37 17.99
CA ALA A 60 -2.32 -22.77 18.19
C ALA A 60 -1.81 -23.03 19.62
N THR A 61 -1.24 -22.02 20.27
CA THR A 61 -0.74 -22.07 21.66
C THR A 61 -1.79 -21.70 22.71
N GLY A 62 -3.03 -21.39 22.30
CA GLY A 62 -4.17 -21.20 23.21
C GLY A 62 -4.54 -19.74 23.51
N PHE A 63 -3.93 -18.76 22.85
CA PHE A 63 -4.32 -17.36 22.95
C PHE A 63 -5.44 -17.01 21.95
N GLU A 64 -6.29 -16.05 22.30
CA GLU A 64 -7.36 -15.57 21.42
C GLU A 64 -6.91 -14.34 20.59
N PRO A 65 -6.73 -14.46 19.25
CA PRO A 65 -6.20 -13.38 18.42
C PRO A 65 -7.05 -12.10 18.44
N LYS A 66 -8.37 -12.21 18.61
CA LYS A 66 -9.27 -11.05 18.69
C LYS A 66 -8.95 -10.17 19.90
N ILE A 67 -8.67 -10.79 21.05
CA ILE A 67 -8.31 -10.06 22.29
C ILE A 67 -6.93 -9.44 22.15
N MET A 68 -5.97 -10.15 21.55
CA MET A 68 -4.64 -9.60 21.27
C MET A 68 -4.69 -8.36 20.38
N ARG A 69 -5.49 -8.37 19.30
CA ARG A 69 -5.71 -7.19 18.44
C ARG A 69 -6.28 -6.01 19.21
N LYS A 70 -7.24 -6.26 20.11
CA LYS A 70 -7.80 -5.24 21.00
C LYS A 70 -6.72 -4.64 21.91
N ILE A 71 -5.87 -5.47 22.52
CA ILE A 71 -4.76 -5.01 23.35
C ILE A 71 -3.77 -4.16 22.55
N ILE A 72 -3.38 -4.59 21.35
CA ILE A 72 -2.48 -3.81 20.48
C ILE A 72 -3.11 -2.47 20.10
N SER A 73 -4.40 -2.44 19.77
CA SER A 73 -5.12 -1.19 19.50
C SER A 73 -5.11 -0.26 20.71
N LEU A 74 -5.42 -0.80 21.90
CA LEU A 74 -5.37 -0.03 23.14
C LEU A 74 -3.98 0.55 23.37
N ARG A 75 -2.91 -0.25 23.17
CA ARG A 75 -1.51 0.16 23.32
C ARG A 75 -1.08 1.30 22.40
N LYS A 76 -1.73 1.47 21.25
CA LYS A 76 -1.48 2.59 20.33
C LYS A 76 -2.12 3.90 20.81
N THR A 77 -3.18 3.83 21.61
CA THR A 77 -3.84 5.00 22.21
C THR A 77 -3.01 5.54 23.37
N ASN A 78 -2.94 6.87 23.50
CA ASN A 78 -2.33 7.55 24.64
C ASN A 78 -2.96 7.09 25.98
N LEU A 79 -2.15 6.99 27.02
CA LEU A 79 -2.55 6.53 28.35
C LEU A 79 -3.71 7.35 28.94
N GLU A 80 -3.67 8.67 28.86
CA GLU A 80 -4.68 9.54 29.45
C GLU A 80 -6.03 9.38 28.75
N LYS A 81 -6.03 9.38 27.42
CA LYS A 81 -7.25 9.10 26.63
C LYS A 81 -7.83 7.73 26.97
N ARG A 82 -6.98 6.71 27.18
CA ARG A 82 -7.46 5.38 27.58
C ARG A 82 -8.11 5.40 28.97
N ARG A 83 -7.55 6.16 29.92
CA ARG A 83 -8.11 6.30 31.27
C ARG A 83 -9.46 7.00 31.23
N GLU A 84 -9.55 8.14 30.53
CA GLU A 84 -10.81 8.88 30.36
C GLU A 84 -11.91 7.99 29.75
N GLU A 85 -11.59 7.25 28.67
CA GLU A 85 -12.54 6.31 28.06
C GLU A 85 -12.95 5.18 29.01
N GLN A 86 -12.03 4.67 29.84
CA GLN A 86 -12.31 3.62 30.82
C GLN A 86 -13.21 4.11 31.96
N GLU A 87 -12.97 5.32 32.46
CA GLU A 87 -13.80 5.94 33.50
C GLU A 87 -15.23 6.19 33.01
N LEU A 88 -15.37 6.73 31.80
CA LEU A 88 -16.68 6.92 31.16
C LEU A 88 -17.40 5.58 30.93
N LEU A 89 -16.69 4.57 30.45
CA LEU A 89 -17.25 3.24 30.24
C LEU A 89 -17.75 2.64 31.57
N ALA A 90 -16.94 2.73 32.62
CA ALA A 90 -17.31 2.24 33.95
C ALA A 90 -18.56 2.96 34.49
N LEU A 91 -18.63 4.28 34.35
CA LEU A 91 -19.79 5.08 34.72
C LEU A 91 -21.06 4.62 33.98
N TYR A 92 -20.97 4.41 32.67
CA TYR A 92 -22.12 3.99 31.86
C TYR A 92 -22.53 2.54 32.14
N MET A 93 -21.58 1.63 32.34
CA MET A 93 -21.87 0.26 32.74
C MET A 93 -22.55 0.20 34.11
N SER A 94 -22.09 1.02 35.06
CA SER A 94 -22.73 1.16 36.37
C SER A 94 -24.18 1.64 36.25
N ALA A 95 -24.44 2.66 35.43
CA ALA A 95 -25.78 3.22 35.22
C ALA A 95 -26.78 2.22 34.63
N ILE A 96 -26.32 1.20 33.90
CA ILE A 96 -27.17 0.15 33.30
C ILE A 96 -27.09 -1.20 34.04
N GLY A 97 -26.47 -1.24 35.22
CA GLY A 97 -26.36 -2.46 36.04
C GLY A 97 -25.46 -3.54 35.45
N MET A 98 -24.51 -3.15 34.59
CA MET A 98 -23.50 -4.04 33.98
C MET A 98 -22.12 -3.96 34.66
N ALA A 99 -21.94 -3.08 35.65
CA ALA A 99 -20.74 -3.07 36.48
C ALA A 99 -20.89 -4.13 37.59
N GLU A 100 -19.86 -4.96 37.78
CA GLU A 100 -19.74 -5.85 38.94
C GLU A 100 -19.35 -5.09 40.21
#